data_AF-A0A433IQ75-F1
#
_entry.id   AF-A0A433IQ75-F1
#
_cell.length_a   1.000
_cell.length_b   1.000
_cell.length_c   1.000
_cell.angle_alpha   90.00
_cell.angle_beta   90.00
_cell.angle_gamma   90.00
#
_symmetry.space_group_name_H-M   'P 1'
#
loop_
_entity.id
_entity.type
_entity.pdbx_description
1 polymer ?
#
loop_
_entity_poly.entity_id
_entity_poly.type
_entity_poly.pdbx_seq_one_letter_code
_entity_poly.pdbx_strand_id
1 'polypeptide(L)'
;MSPRPARAPFAFGGVEIPAGRRHELSLPISQLVTGADVTLPVHVLHGREDGPTVWVSAAIHGDEVAGVEIVRRVLERLQPTQLRGTLLAVPIVNVLGVMAGDRYLPDRRDLNRSFPGSARGSLASRIAHLMMTEVIGRCTVGIDLHTGADRRSNLPQIRCDLEDPRTRALAEAFGAPVLFHARLRDGSLRAAARETGARVLLYEAGEAWRFDEYAIAPGVDGVLRVLAALDMVDPADVGLTEPGPDAVVDAPGPLPGEVPEERTTDVPEATDATGEDTAAVHPDVVDGEQDAPYLVWQSTWVRARADGLVHLDVSLGERVSAGDRIGALYNSFGRRLAHVKAELTGVVIGRTEAPLVHRGDALVHIGGWDA
;
A
#
# COMPACT_ATOMS: atom_id res chain seq x y z
N MET A 1 -14.21 41.41 10.51
CA MET A 1 -14.53 40.15 9.81
C MET A 1 -15.67 39.48 10.56
N SER A 2 -16.83 39.30 9.95
CA SER A 2 -17.88 38.44 10.53
C SER A 2 -17.36 37.00 10.59
N PRO A 3 -17.59 36.25 11.69
CA PRO A 3 -17.17 34.86 11.75
C PRO A 3 -17.85 34.07 10.62
N ARG A 4 -17.07 33.28 9.86
CA ARG A 4 -17.64 32.28 8.93
C ARG A 4 -18.63 31.41 9.72
N PRO A 5 -19.84 31.14 9.21
CA PRO A 5 -20.75 30.22 9.86
C PRO A 5 -20.06 28.86 10.02
N ALA A 6 -20.19 28.25 11.19
CA ALA A 6 -19.61 26.96 11.46
C ALA A 6 -20.25 25.90 10.54
N ARG A 7 -19.41 25.06 9.92
CA ARG A 7 -19.86 23.91 9.12
C ARG A 7 -20.80 23.03 9.94
N ALA A 8 -21.85 22.54 9.29
CA ALA A 8 -22.85 21.69 9.93
C ALA A 8 -22.22 20.37 10.44
N PRO A 9 -22.69 19.81 11.57
CA PRO A 9 -22.17 18.54 12.07
C PRO A 9 -22.30 17.41 11.05
N PHE A 10 -21.35 16.48 11.07
CA PHE A 10 -21.37 15.29 10.23
C PHE A 10 -22.06 14.14 10.95
N ALA A 11 -23.18 13.66 10.41
CA ALA A 11 -23.91 12.53 10.99
C ALA A 11 -23.31 11.18 10.53
N PHE A 12 -22.81 10.38 11.48
CA PHE A 12 -22.22 9.06 11.21
C PHE A 12 -22.48 8.11 12.38
N GLY A 13 -22.87 6.86 12.10
CA GLY A 13 -23.08 5.85 13.16
C GLY A 13 -24.10 6.24 14.24
N GLY A 14 -25.09 7.08 13.91
CA GLY A 14 -26.10 7.55 14.86
C GLY A 14 -25.67 8.71 15.76
N VAL A 15 -24.47 9.27 15.55
CA VAL A 15 -23.99 10.45 16.28
C VAL A 15 -23.73 11.62 15.32
N GLU A 16 -23.80 12.84 15.84
CA GLU A 16 -23.39 14.05 15.12
C GLU A 16 -21.98 14.46 15.58
N ILE A 17 -21.03 14.52 14.64
CA ILE A 17 -19.66 14.96 14.89
C ILE A 17 -19.56 16.46 14.57
N PRO A 18 -19.32 17.34 15.56
CA PRO A 18 -19.18 18.77 15.31
C PRO A 18 -17.95 19.10 14.45
N ALA A 19 -17.99 20.21 13.72
CA ALA A 19 -16.86 20.69 12.93
C ALA A 19 -15.60 20.91 13.79
N GLY A 20 -14.44 20.53 13.27
CA GLY A 20 -13.18 20.59 13.99
C GLY A 20 -12.99 19.51 15.07
N ARG A 21 -13.70 18.38 14.97
CA ARG A 21 -13.59 17.27 15.93
C ARG A 21 -13.22 15.95 15.26
N ARG A 22 -12.59 15.08 16.06
CA ARG A 22 -12.36 13.67 15.77
C ARG A 22 -13.25 12.85 16.69
N HIS A 23 -13.81 11.77 16.14
CA HIS A 23 -14.53 10.79 16.93
C HIS A 23 -14.13 9.38 16.51
N GLU A 24 -14.15 8.44 17.46
CA GLU A 24 -13.95 7.03 17.20
C GLU A 24 -15.28 6.31 17.44
N LEU A 25 -15.68 5.52 16.46
CA LEU A 25 -16.98 4.86 16.41
C LEU A 25 -16.79 3.38 16.06
N SER A 26 -17.69 2.57 16.59
CA SER A 26 -17.72 1.12 16.37
C SER A 26 -19.05 0.77 15.72
N LEU A 27 -19.03 0.46 14.41
CA LEU A 27 -20.25 0.05 13.71
C LEU A 27 -20.51 -1.44 13.92
N PRO A 28 -21.74 -1.87 14.26
CA PRO A 28 -22.01 -3.27 14.56
C PRO A 28 -21.88 -4.17 13.31
N ILE A 29 -21.15 -5.28 13.43
CA ILE A 29 -21.02 -6.30 12.37
C ILE A 29 -21.84 -7.55 12.72
N SER A 30 -21.61 -8.11 13.91
CA SER A 30 -22.21 -9.36 14.39
C SER A 30 -21.98 -9.51 15.89
N GLN A 31 -22.66 -10.47 16.52
CA GLN A 31 -22.33 -10.93 17.87
C GLN A 31 -21.73 -12.34 17.81
N LEU A 32 -20.70 -12.60 18.62
CA LEU A 32 -20.09 -13.93 18.78
C LEU A 32 -20.98 -14.83 19.66
N VAL A 33 -20.71 -16.14 19.62
CA VAL A 33 -21.42 -17.13 20.47
C VAL A 33 -21.24 -16.89 21.97
N THR A 34 -20.20 -16.14 22.35
CA THR A 34 -19.92 -15.73 23.74
C THR A 34 -20.75 -14.53 24.17
N GLY A 35 -21.51 -13.90 23.26
CA GLY A 35 -22.23 -12.65 23.49
C GLY A 35 -21.38 -11.38 23.27
N ALA A 36 -20.10 -11.52 22.93
CA ALA A 36 -19.25 -10.37 22.61
C ALA A 36 -19.59 -9.79 21.23
N ASP A 37 -19.65 -8.46 21.13
CA ASP A 37 -19.88 -7.77 19.85
C ASP A 37 -18.62 -7.72 18.99
N VAL A 38 -18.79 -7.97 17.70
CA VAL A 38 -17.81 -7.69 16.66
C VAL A 38 -18.23 -6.41 15.97
N THR A 39 -17.36 -5.42 15.97
CA THR A 39 -17.64 -4.09 15.43
C THR A 39 -16.55 -3.66 14.45
N LEU A 40 -16.92 -2.82 13.48
CA LEU A 40 -16.01 -2.17 12.55
C LEU A 40 -15.51 -0.87 13.19
N PRO A 41 -14.21 -0.74 13.52
CA PRO A 41 -13.67 0.51 14.05
C PRO A 41 -13.55 1.56 12.95
N VAL A 42 -14.07 2.76 13.20
CA VAL A 42 -14.02 3.89 12.28
C VAL A 42 -13.62 5.16 13.04
N HIS A 43 -12.57 5.83 12.59
CA HIS A 43 -12.29 7.21 12.98
C HIS A 43 -12.94 8.18 11.99
N VAL A 44 -13.69 9.14 12.51
CA VAL A 44 -14.28 10.24 11.75
C VAL A 44 -13.58 11.52 12.13
N LEU A 45 -12.84 12.12 11.20
CA LEU A 45 -12.22 13.44 11.36
C LEU A 45 -13.02 14.43 10.53
N HIS A 46 -13.72 15.34 11.19
CA HIS A 46 -14.59 16.30 10.54
C HIS A 46 -13.99 17.70 10.60
N GLY A 47 -13.55 18.20 9.45
CA GLY A 47 -12.89 19.48 9.27
C GLY A 47 -13.75 20.70 9.59
N ARG A 48 -13.12 21.83 9.89
CA ARG A 48 -13.82 23.11 10.14
C ARG A 48 -14.37 23.75 8.87
N GLU A 49 -13.71 23.50 7.75
CA GLU A 49 -14.08 24.06 6.46
C GLU A 49 -14.67 22.97 5.55
N ASP A 50 -15.43 23.43 4.55
CA ASP A 50 -15.98 22.54 3.53
C ASP A 50 -14.87 21.94 2.67
N GLY A 51 -15.12 20.74 2.17
CA GLY A 51 -14.17 19.96 1.38
C GLY A 51 -14.73 18.56 1.11
N PRO A 52 -14.00 17.72 0.38
CA PRO A 52 -14.47 16.38 0.03
C PRO A 52 -14.54 15.45 1.25
N THR A 53 -15.29 14.36 1.10
CA THR A 53 -15.21 13.21 2.01
C THR A 53 -14.33 12.15 1.37
N VAL A 54 -13.32 11.69 2.11
CA VAL A 54 -12.34 10.68 1.69
C VAL A 54 -12.34 9.54 2.70
N TRP A 55 -12.10 8.31 2.24
CA TRP A 55 -11.82 7.19 3.14
C TRP A 55 -10.42 6.64 2.98
N VAL A 56 -9.88 6.11 4.07
CA VAL A 56 -8.65 5.31 4.08
C VAL A 56 -8.96 4.02 4.83
N SER A 57 -8.72 2.87 4.21
CA SER A 57 -8.96 1.56 4.82
C SER A 57 -7.70 0.69 4.81
N ALA A 58 -7.62 -0.20 5.79
CA ALA A 58 -6.57 -1.21 5.87
C ALA A 58 -7.11 -2.54 6.41
N ALA A 59 -6.29 -3.59 6.29
CA ALA A 59 -6.58 -4.93 6.76
C ALA A 59 -7.95 -5.46 6.29
N ILE A 60 -8.26 -5.29 5.00
CA ILE A 60 -9.33 -6.06 4.33
C ILE A 60 -8.96 -7.55 4.34
N HIS A 61 -7.67 -7.83 4.21
CA HIS A 61 -7.07 -9.12 4.52
C HIS A 61 -6.47 -9.03 5.92
N GLY A 62 -6.75 -10.01 6.78
CA GLY A 62 -6.38 -9.92 8.19
C GLY A 62 -4.89 -10.13 8.49
N ASP A 63 -4.12 -10.63 7.53
CA ASP A 63 -2.67 -10.81 7.61
C ASP A 63 -1.87 -9.56 7.20
N GLU A 64 -2.53 -8.52 6.68
CA GLU A 64 -1.90 -7.33 6.10
C GLU A 64 -1.91 -6.16 7.09
N VAL A 65 -1.09 -6.25 8.13
CA VAL A 65 -1.12 -5.33 9.29
C VAL A 65 -0.39 -3.99 9.07
N ALA A 66 0.52 -3.87 8.09
CA ALA A 66 1.25 -2.63 7.86
C ALA A 66 0.33 -1.43 7.52
N GLY A 67 -0.78 -1.69 6.83
CA GLY A 67 -1.79 -0.68 6.56
C GLY A 67 -2.44 -0.10 7.83
N VAL A 68 -2.58 -0.91 8.89
CA VAL A 68 -3.10 -0.46 10.19
C VAL A 68 -2.17 0.59 10.80
N GLU A 69 -0.87 0.33 10.71
CA GLU A 69 0.17 1.24 11.20
C GLU A 69 0.26 2.52 10.37
N ILE A 70 0.11 2.43 9.04
CA ILE A 70 -0.01 3.61 8.17
C ILE A 70 -1.19 4.47 8.60
N VAL A 71 -2.38 3.87 8.81
CA VAL A 71 -3.56 4.62 9.27
C VAL A 71 -3.30 5.29 10.62
N ARG A 72 -2.66 4.59 11.58
CA ARG A 72 -2.31 5.18 12.89
C ARG A 72 -1.44 6.43 12.73
N ARG A 73 -0.33 6.33 11.98
CA ARG A 73 0.62 7.44 11.77
C ARG A 73 0.01 8.60 10.97
N VAL A 74 -0.85 8.33 9.99
CA VAL A 74 -1.63 9.36 9.28
C VAL A 74 -2.52 10.12 10.26
N LEU A 75 -3.26 9.40 11.11
CA LEU A 75 -4.16 10.00 12.09
C LEU A 75 -3.44 10.81 13.16
N GLU A 76 -2.18 10.51 13.45
CA GLU A 76 -1.33 11.29 14.37
C GLU A 76 -0.91 12.63 13.78
N ARG A 77 -0.75 12.70 12.46
CA ARG A 77 -0.36 13.92 11.75
C ARG A 77 -1.53 14.83 11.40
N LEU A 78 -2.77 14.37 11.58
CA LEU A 78 -3.98 15.12 11.22
C LEU A 78 -4.64 15.79 12.41
N GLN A 79 -4.86 17.11 12.30
CA GLN A 79 -5.69 17.86 13.24
C GLN A 79 -7.03 18.24 12.58
N PRO A 80 -8.19 17.84 13.14
CA PRO A 80 -9.50 18.20 12.59
C PRO A 80 -9.73 19.71 12.45
N THR A 81 -9.05 20.52 13.26
CA THR A 81 -9.13 21.98 13.20
C THR A 81 -8.46 22.60 11.98
N GLN A 82 -7.54 21.87 11.35
CA GLN A 82 -6.80 22.25 10.13
C GLN A 82 -7.32 21.51 8.88
N LEU A 83 -8.21 20.54 9.07
CA LEU A 83 -8.80 19.76 7.99
C LEU A 83 -9.93 20.52 7.28
N ARG A 84 -9.97 20.40 5.95
CA ARG A 84 -11.07 20.79 5.06
C ARG A 84 -11.76 19.52 4.57
N GLY A 85 -13.09 19.43 4.70
CA GLY A 85 -13.82 18.21 4.39
C GLY A 85 -13.83 17.17 5.52
N THR A 86 -13.99 15.89 5.20
CA THR A 86 -14.13 14.81 6.20
C THR A 86 -13.29 13.59 5.82
N LEU A 87 -12.56 13.03 6.77
CA LEU A 87 -11.84 11.76 6.60
C LEU A 87 -12.52 10.65 7.39
N LEU A 88 -12.83 9.54 6.73
CA LEU A 88 -13.28 8.27 7.34
C LEU A 88 -12.13 7.26 7.30
N ALA A 89 -11.47 7.03 8.43
CA ALA A 89 -10.38 6.07 8.51
C ALA A 89 -10.85 4.76 9.16
N VAL A 90 -10.70 3.65 8.45
CA VAL A 90 -11.09 2.30 8.86
C VAL A 90 -9.83 1.45 8.99
N PRO A 91 -9.14 1.48 10.15
CA PRO A 91 -7.83 0.83 10.30
C PRO A 91 -7.92 -0.69 10.14
N ILE A 92 -9.04 -1.32 10.51
CA ILE A 92 -9.21 -2.76 10.41
C ILE A 92 -10.60 -3.07 9.85
N VAL A 93 -10.65 -3.49 8.59
CA VAL A 93 -11.91 -3.92 7.96
C VAL A 93 -12.27 -5.36 8.33
N ASN A 94 -11.32 -6.30 8.20
CA ASN A 94 -11.50 -7.70 8.55
C ASN A 94 -11.01 -7.99 9.99
N VAL A 95 -11.76 -7.52 10.98
CA VAL A 95 -11.41 -7.64 12.40
C VAL A 95 -11.16 -9.09 12.82
N LEU A 96 -11.99 -10.02 12.35
CA LEU A 96 -11.84 -11.44 12.72
C LEU A 96 -10.64 -12.10 12.04
N GLY A 97 -10.31 -11.70 10.81
CA GLY A 97 -9.08 -12.14 10.16
C GLY A 97 -7.84 -11.68 10.92
N VAL A 98 -7.79 -10.39 11.29
CA VAL A 98 -6.66 -9.84 12.08
C VAL A 98 -6.50 -10.59 13.41
N MET A 99 -7.59 -10.79 14.15
CA MET A 99 -7.55 -11.53 15.42
C MET A 99 -7.11 -12.98 15.25
N ALA A 100 -7.40 -13.61 14.10
CA ALA A 100 -7.06 -14.98 13.81
C ALA A 100 -5.65 -15.15 13.21
N GLY A 101 -4.98 -14.07 12.82
CA GLY A 101 -3.73 -14.19 12.08
C GLY A 101 -3.91 -14.48 10.58
N ASP A 102 -5.13 -14.40 10.05
CA ASP A 102 -5.53 -14.99 8.77
C ASP A 102 -5.98 -13.93 7.77
N ARG A 103 -5.61 -14.12 6.50
CA ARG A 103 -6.10 -13.36 5.35
C ARG A 103 -7.62 -13.31 5.29
N TYR A 104 -8.25 -14.46 5.51
CA TYR A 104 -9.66 -14.70 5.27
C TYR A 104 -10.49 -14.46 6.54
N LEU A 105 -11.81 -14.42 6.36
CA LEU A 105 -12.73 -14.51 7.49
C LEU A 105 -12.79 -15.96 8.02
N PRO A 106 -13.34 -16.20 9.23
CA PRO A 106 -13.46 -17.55 9.79
C PRO A 106 -14.22 -18.55 8.91
N ASP A 107 -15.08 -18.07 8.01
CA ASP A 107 -15.78 -18.89 7.01
C ASP A 107 -14.95 -19.12 5.72
N ARG A 108 -13.65 -18.80 5.76
CA ARG A 108 -12.64 -18.93 4.70
C ARG A 108 -12.90 -18.09 3.46
N ARG A 109 -13.85 -17.15 3.51
CA ARG A 109 -14.14 -16.25 2.40
C ARG A 109 -13.13 -15.12 2.37
N ASP A 110 -12.71 -14.79 1.15
CA ASP A 110 -12.02 -13.54 0.86
C ASP A 110 -13.04 -12.39 0.90
N LEU A 111 -12.87 -11.49 1.86
CA LEU A 111 -13.69 -10.31 2.00
C LEU A 111 -13.61 -9.44 0.74
N ASN A 112 -12.43 -9.32 0.15
CA ASN A 112 -12.24 -8.56 -1.08
C ASN A 112 -12.83 -9.28 -2.30
N ARG A 113 -13.44 -10.47 -2.19
CA ARG A 113 -14.27 -11.08 -3.26
C ARG A 113 -15.78 -10.99 -2.97
N SER A 114 -16.15 -10.24 -1.92
CA SER A 114 -17.52 -10.23 -1.39
C SER A 114 -18.24 -8.88 -1.56
N PHE A 115 -17.61 -7.89 -2.21
CA PHE A 115 -18.22 -6.58 -2.49
C PHE A 115 -19.17 -6.65 -3.70
N PRO A 116 -20.25 -5.84 -3.76
CA PRO A 116 -20.71 -4.84 -2.79
C PRO A 116 -21.40 -5.45 -1.55
N GLY A 117 -21.62 -6.76 -1.53
CA GLY A 117 -22.19 -7.46 -0.38
C GLY A 117 -23.71 -7.31 -0.21
N SER A 118 -24.23 -7.86 0.89
CA SER A 118 -25.64 -7.83 1.26
C SER A 118 -25.81 -7.87 2.78
N ALA A 119 -26.74 -7.06 3.31
CA ALA A 119 -27.11 -7.06 4.73
C ALA A 119 -27.55 -8.43 5.27
N ARG A 120 -28.03 -9.33 4.40
CA ARG A 120 -28.50 -10.68 4.77
C ARG A 120 -27.56 -11.79 4.29
N GLY A 121 -26.40 -11.45 3.75
CA GLY A 121 -25.44 -12.40 3.21
C GLY A 121 -24.59 -13.09 4.27
N SER A 122 -23.52 -13.75 3.80
CA SER A 122 -22.45 -14.26 4.66
C SER A 122 -21.82 -13.15 5.50
N LEU A 123 -21.00 -13.51 6.49
CA LEU A 123 -20.29 -12.53 7.31
C LEU A 123 -19.46 -11.56 6.45
N ALA A 124 -18.72 -12.09 5.47
CA ALA A 124 -17.98 -11.30 4.49
C ALA A 124 -18.89 -10.33 3.72
N SER A 125 -20.04 -10.84 3.25
CA SER A 125 -21.01 -10.05 2.50
C SER A 125 -21.65 -8.94 3.34
N ARG A 126 -21.87 -9.16 4.64
CA ARG A 126 -22.40 -8.14 5.54
C ARG A 126 -21.37 -7.05 5.86
N ILE A 127 -20.11 -7.42 6.07
CA ILE A 127 -19.01 -6.45 6.26
C ILE A 127 -18.83 -5.61 5.00
N ALA A 128 -18.81 -6.24 3.82
CA ALA A 128 -18.71 -5.53 2.55
C ALA A 128 -19.90 -4.58 2.35
N HIS A 129 -21.12 -5.02 2.68
CA HIS A 129 -22.31 -4.17 2.63
C HIS A 129 -22.21 -2.97 3.57
N LEU A 130 -21.79 -3.18 4.82
CA LEU A 130 -21.59 -2.12 5.80
C LEU A 130 -20.56 -1.09 5.33
N MET A 131 -19.42 -1.55 4.77
CA MET A 131 -18.43 -0.67 4.16
C MET A 131 -19.02 0.13 2.99
N MET A 132 -19.81 -0.50 2.13
CA MET A 132 -20.45 0.17 0.99
C MET A 132 -21.44 1.25 1.43
N THR A 133 -22.32 0.94 2.40
CA THR A 133 -23.41 1.84 2.80
C THR A 133 -22.95 2.95 3.73
N GLU A 134 -22.11 2.62 4.71
CA GLU A 134 -21.74 3.58 5.75
C GLU A 134 -20.49 4.38 5.40
N VAL A 135 -19.51 3.79 4.70
CA VAL A 135 -18.22 4.44 4.43
C VAL A 135 -18.12 4.89 2.97
N ILE A 136 -18.09 3.95 2.04
CA ILE A 136 -17.76 4.21 0.62
C ILE A 136 -18.83 5.09 -0.04
N GLY A 137 -20.12 4.83 0.20
CA GLY A 137 -21.23 5.61 -0.37
C GLY A 137 -21.25 7.08 0.04
N ARG A 138 -20.46 7.49 1.04
CA ARG A 138 -20.34 8.88 1.51
C ARG A 138 -19.12 9.60 0.97
N CYS A 139 -18.25 8.91 0.22
CA CYS A 139 -16.93 9.41 -0.16
C CYS A 139 -16.76 9.54 -1.67
N THR A 140 -15.81 10.39 -2.06
CA THR A 140 -15.47 10.63 -3.47
C THR A 140 -14.14 10.00 -3.88
N VAL A 141 -13.22 9.84 -2.93
CA VAL A 141 -11.90 9.22 -3.11
C VAL A 141 -11.61 8.27 -1.95
N GLY A 142 -10.97 7.15 -2.26
CA GLY A 142 -10.56 6.14 -1.30
C GLY A 142 -9.14 5.68 -1.49
N ILE A 143 -8.49 5.36 -0.38
CA ILE A 143 -7.17 4.72 -0.38
C ILE A 143 -7.28 3.42 0.41
N ASP A 144 -7.00 2.31 -0.26
CA ASP A 144 -7.09 0.97 0.34
C ASP A 144 -5.67 0.39 0.45
N LEU A 145 -5.24 0.13 1.67
CA LEU A 145 -3.86 -0.20 2.01
C LEU A 145 -3.71 -1.72 2.15
N HIS A 146 -2.88 -2.32 1.29
CA HIS A 146 -2.56 -3.74 1.22
C HIS A 146 -1.06 -3.97 1.34
N THR A 147 -0.69 -5.24 1.57
CA THR A 147 0.72 -5.71 1.57
C THR A 147 0.87 -6.95 0.69
N GLY A 148 2.10 -7.41 0.47
CA GLY A 148 2.34 -8.66 -0.24
C GLY A 148 1.81 -9.87 0.54
N ALA A 149 0.86 -10.59 -0.06
CA ALA A 149 0.29 -11.80 0.51
C ALA A 149 1.27 -12.99 0.45
N ASP A 150 1.10 -13.97 1.35
CA ASP A 150 1.71 -15.31 1.25
C ASP A 150 3.25 -15.27 1.04
N ARG A 151 3.93 -14.71 2.05
CA ARG A 151 5.39 -14.56 2.11
C ARG A 151 5.97 -13.92 0.85
N ARG A 152 5.39 -12.79 0.45
CA ARG A 152 5.90 -11.98 -0.64
C ARG A 152 6.07 -10.55 -0.16
N SER A 153 7.16 -9.94 -0.55
CA SER A 153 7.40 -8.52 -0.38
C SER A 153 7.05 -7.80 -1.67
N ASN A 154 6.49 -6.60 -1.55
CA ASN A 154 6.19 -5.70 -2.67
C ASN A 154 6.99 -4.40 -2.52
N LEU A 155 7.56 -3.93 -3.63
CA LEU A 155 8.01 -2.55 -3.72
C LEU A 155 6.77 -1.63 -3.61
N PRO A 156 6.85 -0.49 -2.90
CA PRO A 156 5.72 0.43 -2.76
C PRO A 156 5.11 0.81 -4.09
N GLN A 157 3.81 0.54 -4.26
CA GLN A 157 3.14 0.73 -5.54
C GLN A 157 1.68 1.15 -5.38
N ILE A 158 1.21 1.99 -6.30
CA ILE A 158 -0.21 2.32 -6.43
C ILE A 158 -0.79 1.59 -7.64
N ARG A 159 -1.77 0.72 -7.37
CA ARG A 159 -2.52 -0.04 -8.36
C ARG A 159 -3.86 0.63 -8.64
N CYS A 160 -3.97 1.30 -9.78
CA CYS A 160 -5.18 2.06 -10.12
C CYS A 160 -5.49 1.97 -11.63
N ASP A 161 -6.55 2.65 -12.06
CA ASP A 161 -6.83 2.85 -13.48
C ASP A 161 -6.07 4.09 -13.95
N LEU A 162 -4.92 3.87 -14.57
CA LEU A 162 -4.08 4.95 -15.11
C LEU A 162 -4.66 5.64 -16.36
N GLU A 163 -5.75 5.10 -16.95
CA GLU A 163 -6.43 5.73 -18.09
C GLU A 163 -7.39 6.84 -17.64
N ASP A 164 -7.90 6.81 -16.40
CA ASP A 164 -8.69 7.93 -15.85
C ASP A 164 -7.74 9.05 -15.38
N PRO A 165 -7.71 10.24 -16.04
CA PRO A 165 -6.72 11.27 -15.74
C PRO A 165 -6.79 11.78 -14.30
N ARG A 166 -7.98 11.76 -13.70
CA ARG A 166 -8.16 12.17 -12.29
C ARG A 166 -7.62 11.12 -11.32
N THR A 167 -7.85 9.85 -11.58
CA THR A 167 -7.27 8.76 -10.78
C THR A 167 -5.75 8.75 -10.91
N ARG A 168 -5.23 8.95 -12.13
CA ARG A 168 -3.78 9.08 -12.38
C ARG A 168 -3.16 10.25 -11.61
N ALA A 169 -3.77 11.44 -11.65
CA ALA A 169 -3.25 12.60 -10.91
C ALA A 169 -3.19 12.34 -9.39
N LEU A 170 -4.17 11.63 -8.82
CA LEU A 170 -4.13 11.23 -7.41
C LEU A 170 -3.04 10.19 -7.13
N ALA A 171 -2.79 9.26 -8.06
CA ALA A 171 -1.73 8.27 -7.93
C ALA A 171 -0.33 8.91 -8.02
N GLU A 172 -0.16 9.88 -8.93
CA GLU A 172 1.06 10.70 -9.03
C GLU A 172 1.27 11.54 -7.77
N ALA A 173 0.21 12.15 -7.22
CA ALA A 173 0.27 12.87 -5.95
C ALA A 173 0.67 11.96 -4.78
N PHE A 174 0.16 10.72 -4.72
CA PHE A 174 0.59 9.74 -3.72
C PHE A 174 2.11 9.50 -3.79
N GLY A 175 2.66 9.46 -5.01
CA GLY A 175 4.10 9.40 -5.28
C GLY A 175 4.79 8.18 -4.68
N ALA A 176 4.22 7.00 -4.93
CA ALA A 176 4.91 5.72 -4.79
C ALA A 176 5.86 5.50 -5.98
N PRO A 177 6.97 4.77 -5.82
CA PRO A 177 7.95 4.51 -6.89
C PRO A 177 7.37 3.71 -8.07
N VAL A 178 6.23 3.02 -7.91
CA VAL A 178 5.56 2.29 -8.99
C VAL A 178 4.10 2.74 -9.12
N LEU A 179 3.71 3.15 -10.31
CA LEU A 179 2.30 3.31 -10.70
C LEU A 179 1.91 2.19 -11.65
N PHE A 180 1.04 1.31 -11.18
CA PHE A 180 0.65 0.09 -11.89
C PHE A 180 -0.77 0.24 -12.46
N HIS A 181 -0.91 0.14 -13.79
CA HIS A 181 -2.22 0.06 -14.44
C HIS A 181 -2.87 -1.29 -14.14
N ALA A 182 -3.81 -1.31 -13.20
CA ALA A 182 -4.47 -2.53 -12.75
C ALA A 182 -5.93 -2.57 -13.22
N ARG A 183 -6.32 -3.69 -13.83
CA ARG A 183 -7.73 -3.95 -14.19
C ARG A 183 -8.60 -4.23 -12.97
N LEU A 184 -9.86 -3.81 -13.02
CA LEU A 184 -10.85 -4.14 -11.99
C LEU A 184 -11.03 -5.65 -11.87
N ARG A 185 -11.26 -6.12 -10.65
CA ARG A 185 -11.56 -7.52 -10.34
C ARG A 185 -12.98 -7.63 -9.82
N ASP A 186 -13.74 -8.59 -10.34
CA ASP A 186 -15.11 -8.83 -9.88
C ASP A 186 -15.14 -9.14 -8.38
N GLY A 187 -16.17 -8.62 -7.71
CA GLY A 187 -16.35 -8.72 -6.26
C GLY A 187 -15.36 -7.93 -5.41
N SER A 188 -14.46 -7.11 -5.99
CA SER A 188 -13.51 -6.27 -5.25
C SER A 188 -14.12 -5.00 -4.70
N LEU A 189 -13.55 -4.51 -3.58
CA LEU A 189 -13.87 -3.17 -3.06
C LEU A 189 -13.71 -2.13 -4.16
N ARG A 190 -12.59 -2.17 -4.88
CA ARG A 190 -12.30 -1.21 -5.94
C ARG A 190 -13.33 -1.21 -7.07
N ALA A 191 -13.78 -2.39 -7.49
CA ALA A 191 -14.82 -2.51 -8.51
C ALA A 191 -16.16 -1.94 -8.01
N ALA A 192 -16.59 -2.33 -6.81
CA ALA A 192 -17.85 -1.87 -6.22
C ALA A 192 -17.85 -0.36 -5.91
N ALA A 193 -16.75 0.19 -5.40
CA ALA A 193 -16.61 1.61 -5.12
C ALA A 193 -16.66 2.46 -6.40
N ARG A 194 -16.18 1.94 -7.53
CA ARG A 194 -16.29 2.65 -8.81
C ARG A 194 -17.73 2.80 -9.28
N GLU A 195 -18.62 1.86 -8.93
CA GLU A 195 -20.06 1.96 -9.23
C GLU A 195 -20.75 3.11 -8.46
N THR A 196 -20.19 3.55 -7.32
CA THR A 196 -20.68 4.74 -6.60
C THR A 196 -20.11 6.05 -7.16
N GLY A 197 -19.23 5.98 -8.15
CA GLY A 197 -18.50 7.11 -8.71
C GLY A 197 -17.22 7.48 -7.96
N ALA A 198 -16.86 6.72 -6.92
CA ALA A 198 -15.64 6.96 -6.16
C ALA A 198 -14.39 6.48 -6.91
N ARG A 199 -13.29 7.23 -6.73
CA ARG A 199 -11.95 6.85 -7.23
C ARG A 199 -11.18 6.16 -6.13
N VAL A 200 -10.50 5.08 -6.45
CA VAL A 200 -9.79 4.27 -5.45
C VAL A 200 -8.34 4.08 -5.87
N LEU A 201 -7.44 4.45 -4.97
CA LEU A 201 -6.04 4.07 -5.03
C LEU A 201 -5.84 2.83 -4.16
N LEU A 202 -5.30 1.77 -4.72
CA LEU A 202 -4.91 0.58 -3.97
C LEU A 202 -3.39 0.64 -3.78
N TYR A 203 -2.93 0.79 -2.54
CA TYR A 203 -1.52 0.77 -2.21
C TYR A 203 -1.09 -0.66 -1.88
N GLU A 204 0.01 -1.13 -2.45
CA GLU A 204 0.66 -2.38 -2.04
C GLU A 204 2.13 -2.14 -1.72
N ALA A 205 2.58 -2.59 -0.55
CA ALA A 205 3.97 -2.49 -0.15
C ALA A 205 4.29 -3.48 0.97
N GLY A 206 5.56 -3.91 1.08
CA GLY A 206 5.99 -4.78 2.16
C GLY A 206 5.41 -6.19 2.08
N GLU A 207 5.54 -6.92 3.17
CA GLU A 207 5.06 -8.29 3.34
C GLU A 207 3.96 -8.38 4.41
N ALA A 208 3.07 -9.36 4.28
CA ALA A 208 2.13 -9.73 5.33
C ALA A 208 2.84 -9.97 6.68
N TRP A 209 2.19 -9.61 7.78
CA TRP A 209 2.72 -9.73 9.15
C TRP A 209 4.03 -9.00 9.46
N ARG A 210 4.45 -8.05 8.62
CA ARG A 210 5.67 -7.26 8.85
C ARG A 210 5.42 -5.77 8.88
N PHE A 211 6.24 -5.08 9.68
CA PHE A 211 6.35 -3.62 9.68
C PHE A 211 7.69 -3.25 9.06
N ASP A 212 7.69 -3.06 7.75
CA ASP A 212 8.87 -2.62 7.03
C ASP A 212 8.75 -1.10 6.77
N GLU A 213 9.72 -0.31 7.22
CA GLU A 213 9.65 1.15 7.15
C GLU A 213 9.66 1.66 5.70
N TYR A 214 10.36 0.95 4.80
CA TYR A 214 10.31 1.21 3.35
C TYR A 214 8.90 1.07 2.76
N ALA A 215 7.99 0.34 3.43
CA ALA A 215 6.61 0.19 3.04
C ALA A 215 5.68 1.17 3.79
N ILE A 216 5.97 1.45 5.07
CA ILE A 216 5.12 2.28 5.92
C ILE A 216 5.32 3.78 5.63
N ALA A 217 6.55 4.28 5.61
CA ALA A 217 6.81 5.71 5.41
C ALA A 217 6.23 6.24 4.09
N PRO A 218 6.47 5.61 2.93
CA PRO A 218 5.85 6.05 1.67
C PRO A 218 4.32 5.96 1.70
N GLY A 219 3.77 4.99 2.43
CA GLY A 219 2.32 4.85 2.61
C GLY A 219 1.71 6.02 3.40
N VAL A 220 2.37 6.43 4.49
CA VAL A 220 1.94 7.58 5.32
C VAL A 220 2.02 8.88 4.52
N ASP A 221 3.18 9.15 3.93
CA ASP A 221 3.38 10.38 3.16
C ASP A 221 2.49 10.42 1.92
N GLY A 222 2.29 9.29 1.25
CA GLY A 222 1.44 9.20 0.08
C GLY A 222 -0.03 9.47 0.39
N VAL A 223 -0.56 8.92 1.50
CA VAL A 223 -1.92 9.26 1.96
C VAL A 223 -2.04 10.77 2.22
N LEU A 224 -1.08 11.36 2.93
CA LEU A 224 -1.12 12.79 3.25
C LEU A 224 -0.97 13.68 2.02
N ARG A 225 -0.13 13.30 1.05
CA ARG A 225 0.00 14.00 -0.24
C ARG A 225 -1.29 13.93 -1.06
N VAL A 226 -2.02 12.81 -1.03
CA VAL A 226 -3.35 12.73 -1.66
C VAL A 226 -4.35 13.64 -0.97
N LEU A 227 -4.36 13.69 0.37
CA LEU A 227 -5.22 14.63 1.10
C LEU A 227 -4.88 16.09 0.75
N ALA A 228 -3.59 16.43 0.64
CA ALA A 228 -3.16 17.76 0.21
C ALA A 228 -3.55 18.08 -1.24
N ALA A 229 -3.39 17.13 -2.16
CA ALA A 229 -3.80 17.29 -3.56
C ALA A 229 -5.32 17.47 -3.75
N LEU A 230 -6.11 16.97 -2.79
CA LEU A 230 -7.55 17.19 -2.70
C LEU A 230 -7.93 18.47 -1.94
N ASP A 231 -6.95 19.30 -1.60
CA ASP A 231 -7.10 20.51 -0.80
C ASP A 231 -7.77 20.25 0.56
N MET A 232 -7.54 19.08 1.17
CA MET A 232 -8.06 18.77 2.50
C MET A 232 -7.14 19.27 3.62
N VAL A 233 -5.84 19.38 3.36
CA VAL A 233 -4.82 19.80 4.32
C VAL A 233 -3.74 20.61 3.62
N ASP A 234 -3.08 21.50 4.36
CA ASP A 234 -1.88 22.16 3.89
C ASP A 234 -0.65 21.25 4.14
N PRO A 235 0.25 21.05 3.17
CA PRO A 235 1.41 20.17 3.33
C PRO A 235 2.28 20.48 4.56
N ALA A 236 2.44 21.76 4.90
CA ALA A 236 3.22 22.20 6.05
C ALA A 236 2.59 21.77 7.39
N ASP A 237 1.26 21.87 7.52
CA ASP A 237 0.50 21.39 8.69
C ASP A 237 0.62 19.86 8.81
N VAL A 238 0.77 19.23 7.65
CA VAL A 238 1.19 17.86 7.41
C VAL A 238 2.41 17.40 8.18
N GLY A 239 3.44 18.25 8.21
CA GLY A 239 4.84 17.84 8.27
C GLY A 239 5.35 17.21 6.97
N LEU A 240 4.69 17.45 5.83
CA LEU A 240 5.26 17.12 4.52
C LEU A 240 6.22 18.26 4.17
N THR A 241 7.50 17.96 3.99
CA THR A 241 8.42 18.90 3.34
C THR A 241 8.03 19.02 1.87
N GLU A 242 8.13 20.21 1.29
CA GLU A 242 8.08 20.34 -0.17
C GLU A 242 9.12 19.39 -0.79
N PRO A 243 8.85 18.77 -1.96
CA PRO A 243 9.94 18.14 -2.69
C PRO A 243 11.04 19.19 -2.86
N GLY A 244 12.25 18.88 -2.42
CA GLY A 244 13.37 19.82 -2.48
C GLY A 244 13.60 20.33 -3.91
N PRO A 245 14.27 21.48 -4.09
CA PRO A 245 14.37 22.20 -5.37
C PRO A 245 15.15 21.50 -6.51
N ASP A 246 15.47 20.22 -6.42
CA ASP A 246 16.15 19.47 -7.50
C ASP A 246 15.18 18.71 -8.43
N ALA A 247 13.86 18.86 -8.25
CA ALA A 247 12.85 18.33 -9.17
C ALA A 247 12.62 19.23 -10.41
N VAL A 248 13.70 19.78 -10.99
CA VAL A 248 13.68 20.40 -12.32
C VAL A 248 14.61 19.60 -13.23
N VAL A 249 13.98 19.02 -14.24
CA VAL A 249 14.57 18.24 -15.33
C VAL A 249 15.63 19.06 -16.06
N ASP A 250 16.90 18.68 -15.92
CA ASP A 250 17.94 19.03 -16.89
C ASP A 250 18.42 17.74 -17.56
N ALA A 251 18.25 17.67 -18.88
CA ALA A 251 18.55 16.47 -19.65
C ALA A 251 20.04 16.15 -19.64
N PRO A 252 20.49 14.96 -19.22
CA PRO A 252 21.88 14.58 -19.40
C PRO A 252 22.09 14.03 -20.82
N GLY A 253 23.05 14.66 -21.52
CA GLY A 253 23.61 14.19 -22.78
C GLY A 253 24.33 12.83 -22.67
N PRO A 254 25.01 12.38 -23.74
CA PRO A 254 25.36 10.97 -23.92
C PRO A 254 26.42 10.48 -22.91
N LEU A 255 26.24 9.22 -22.51
CA LEU A 255 27.13 8.44 -21.64
C LEU A 255 28.59 8.45 -22.12
N PRO A 256 29.59 8.60 -21.25
CA PRO A 256 30.95 8.16 -21.51
C PRO A 256 31.18 6.73 -21.01
N GLY A 257 31.83 5.94 -21.85
CA GLY A 257 32.33 4.61 -21.53
C GLY A 257 33.70 4.62 -20.85
N GLU A 258 34.18 3.38 -20.68
CA GLU A 258 35.49 2.91 -20.23
C GLU A 258 35.74 2.81 -18.72
N VAL A 259 35.94 1.54 -18.34
CA VAL A 259 36.40 1.01 -17.04
C VAL A 259 37.91 1.25 -16.91
N PRO A 260 38.43 1.46 -15.69
CA PRO A 260 39.69 0.79 -15.36
C PRO A 260 39.73 0.13 -13.96
N GLU A 261 40.22 -1.11 -14.02
CA GLU A 261 41.03 -1.96 -13.12
C GLU A 261 41.13 -1.78 -11.59
N GLU A 262 41.26 -2.97 -10.97
CA GLU A 262 41.43 -3.34 -9.57
C GLU A 262 42.50 -2.60 -8.78
N ARG A 263 42.28 -2.50 -7.46
CA ARG A 263 43.37 -2.60 -6.48
C ARG A 263 42.90 -3.08 -5.11
N THR A 264 43.59 -4.11 -4.64
CA THR A 264 43.52 -4.72 -3.31
C THR A 264 44.17 -3.81 -2.25
N THR A 265 43.65 -3.83 -1.01
CA THR A 265 44.32 -4.30 0.23
C THR A 265 43.65 -3.77 1.50
N ASP A 266 43.51 -4.69 2.46
CA ASP A 266 43.60 -4.57 3.92
C ASP A 266 42.57 -3.76 4.74
N VAL A 267 41.95 -4.52 5.66
CA VAL A 267 41.17 -4.09 6.82
C VAL A 267 42.10 -3.78 7.99
N PRO A 268 41.82 -2.72 8.76
CA PRO A 268 42.02 -2.79 10.20
C PRO A 268 40.77 -2.39 11.01
N GLU A 269 40.61 -3.05 12.14
CA GLU A 269 39.63 -2.78 13.21
C GLU A 269 39.83 -1.39 13.85
N ALA A 270 38.74 -0.74 14.29
CA ALA A 270 38.50 -0.41 15.71
C ALA A 270 37.35 0.60 15.91
N THR A 271 36.44 0.23 16.82
CA THR A 271 35.85 1.02 17.91
C THR A 271 35.01 2.29 17.69
N ASP A 272 33.83 2.20 18.33
CA ASP A 272 33.13 3.17 19.18
C ASP A 272 32.11 4.14 18.57
N ALA A 273 31.06 4.30 19.39
CA ALA A 273 29.75 4.88 19.19
C ALA A 273 29.75 6.39 19.04
N THR A 274 29.01 6.86 18.04
CA THR A 274 28.27 8.12 18.09
C THR A 274 26.97 7.93 17.31
N GLY A 275 25.85 8.39 17.89
CA GLY A 275 24.53 8.24 17.32
C GLY A 275 24.44 8.83 15.92
N GLU A 276 23.98 7.99 15.00
CA GLU A 276 23.33 8.40 13.76
C GLU A 276 22.03 7.62 13.69
N ASP A 277 20.95 8.36 13.41
CA ASP A 277 19.65 7.81 13.05
C ASP A 277 19.81 7.10 11.71
N THR A 278 20.31 5.86 11.75
CA THR A 278 20.36 5.00 10.56
C THR A 278 18.92 4.57 10.30
N ALA A 279 18.22 5.33 9.44
CA ALA A 279 17.08 4.78 8.73
C ALA A 279 17.52 3.42 8.19
N ALA A 280 16.93 2.34 8.68
CA ALA A 280 17.37 1.00 8.38
C ALA A 280 17.17 0.75 6.88
N VAL A 281 18.26 0.83 6.11
CA VAL A 281 18.30 0.40 4.72
C VAL A 281 17.94 -1.08 4.72
N HIS A 282 16.78 -1.43 4.16
CA HIS A 282 16.36 -2.82 4.06
C HIS A 282 17.24 -3.48 2.98
N PRO A 283 18.03 -4.52 3.31
CA PRO A 283 19.05 -5.06 2.38
C PRO A 283 18.46 -5.60 1.06
N ASP A 284 17.15 -5.86 1.05
CA ASP A 284 16.41 -6.36 -0.11
C ASP A 284 15.69 -5.27 -0.93
N VAL A 285 15.94 -3.98 -0.68
CA VAL A 285 15.42 -2.86 -1.50
C VAL A 285 16.59 -2.05 -2.03
N VAL A 286 16.60 -1.76 -3.33
CA VAL A 286 17.61 -0.89 -3.94
C VAL A 286 17.23 0.57 -3.70
N ASP A 287 18.00 1.26 -2.85
CA ASP A 287 17.94 2.71 -2.72
C ASP A 287 18.61 3.35 -3.93
N GLY A 288 17.83 3.93 -4.84
CA GLY A 288 18.31 4.71 -5.97
C GLY A 288 17.57 6.03 -6.07
N GLU A 289 18.25 7.10 -6.46
CA GLU A 289 17.60 8.33 -6.91
C GLU A 289 16.69 7.98 -8.08
N GLN A 290 15.38 7.99 -7.81
CA GLN A 290 14.36 7.79 -8.81
C GLN A 290 13.59 9.09 -8.97
N ASP A 291 13.92 9.85 -10.02
CA ASP A 291 13.31 11.16 -10.29
C ASP A 291 11.82 11.06 -10.70
N ALA A 292 11.39 9.91 -11.20
CA ALA A 292 10.03 9.67 -11.68
C ALA A 292 9.57 8.22 -11.42
N PRO A 293 8.28 7.99 -11.12
CA PRO A 293 7.77 6.66 -10.83
C PRO A 293 7.86 5.74 -12.07
N TYR A 294 8.04 4.43 -11.82
CA TYR A 294 7.91 3.40 -12.84
C TYR A 294 6.44 3.25 -13.23
N LEU A 295 6.12 3.58 -14.48
CA LEU A 295 4.80 3.31 -15.06
C LEU A 295 4.77 1.85 -15.54
N VAL A 296 3.90 1.04 -14.95
CA VAL A 296 3.83 -0.40 -15.23
C VAL A 296 2.46 -0.75 -15.82
N TRP A 297 2.43 -1.02 -17.11
CA TRP A 297 1.22 -1.46 -17.84
C TRP A 297 1.15 -2.98 -18.03
N GLN A 298 2.31 -3.61 -18.03
CA GLN A 298 2.47 -5.05 -18.18
C GLN A 298 3.43 -5.57 -17.11
N SER A 299 3.19 -6.79 -16.66
CA SER A 299 4.07 -7.44 -15.69
C SER A 299 3.98 -8.94 -15.81
N THR A 300 5.00 -9.64 -15.31
CA THR A 300 5.02 -11.09 -15.26
C THR A 300 5.52 -11.60 -13.92
N TRP A 301 4.98 -12.73 -13.48
CA TRP A 301 5.53 -13.49 -12.38
C TRP A 301 6.43 -14.58 -12.94
N VAL A 302 7.73 -14.49 -12.66
CA VAL A 302 8.64 -15.61 -12.87
C VAL A 302 8.31 -16.68 -11.85
N ARG A 303 8.10 -17.93 -12.32
CA ARG A 303 7.62 -19.03 -11.49
C ARG A 303 8.65 -20.12 -11.28
N ALA A 304 8.57 -20.81 -10.15
CA ALA A 304 9.40 -21.95 -9.82
C ALA A 304 9.19 -23.08 -10.83
N ARG A 305 10.28 -23.58 -11.42
CA ARG A 305 10.24 -24.68 -12.39
C ARG A 305 10.38 -26.06 -11.75
N ALA A 306 10.71 -26.12 -10.46
CA ALA A 306 10.84 -27.32 -9.66
C ALA A 306 10.53 -27.00 -8.19
N ASP A 307 10.26 -28.03 -7.40
CA ASP A 307 10.21 -27.91 -5.93
C ASP A 307 11.64 -27.74 -5.41
N GLY A 308 11.87 -26.84 -4.45
CA GLY A 308 13.20 -26.66 -3.88
C GLY A 308 13.37 -25.49 -2.93
N LEU A 309 14.61 -25.31 -2.50
CA LEU A 309 15.11 -24.16 -1.78
C LEU A 309 15.44 -23.05 -2.78
N VAL A 310 14.76 -21.91 -2.69
CA VAL A 310 15.00 -20.77 -3.58
C VAL A 310 16.02 -19.82 -2.99
N HIS A 311 16.96 -19.39 -3.83
CA HIS A 311 17.88 -18.29 -3.56
C HIS A 311 17.72 -17.29 -4.69
N LEU A 312 17.23 -16.10 -4.36
CA LEU A 312 17.10 -15.00 -5.32
C LEU A 312 18.38 -14.17 -5.30
N ASP A 313 18.82 -13.78 -6.49
CA ASP A 313 20.02 -12.96 -6.70
C ASP A 313 19.63 -11.48 -6.94
N VAL A 314 18.37 -11.09 -6.66
CA VAL A 314 17.80 -9.76 -6.96
C VAL A 314 17.02 -9.17 -5.79
N SER A 315 17.01 -7.84 -5.73
CA SER A 315 16.30 -7.02 -4.75
C SER A 315 15.09 -6.28 -5.34
N LEU A 316 14.16 -5.84 -4.49
CA LEU A 316 13.06 -4.96 -4.90
C LEU A 316 13.63 -3.63 -5.44
N GLY A 317 13.05 -3.12 -6.53
CA GLY A 317 13.54 -1.92 -7.20
C GLY A 317 14.70 -2.15 -8.17
N GLU A 318 15.29 -3.36 -8.18
CA GLU A 318 16.36 -3.70 -9.11
C GLU A 318 15.86 -3.79 -10.55
N ARG A 319 16.66 -3.27 -11.49
CA ARG A 319 16.39 -3.34 -12.93
C ARG A 319 17.00 -4.62 -13.49
N VAL A 320 16.21 -5.35 -14.27
CA VAL A 320 16.62 -6.62 -14.88
C VAL A 320 16.34 -6.64 -16.37
N SER A 321 17.15 -7.34 -17.15
CA SER A 321 16.93 -7.62 -18.57
C SER A 321 16.41 -9.04 -18.78
N ALA A 322 15.56 -9.23 -19.79
CA ALA A 322 15.07 -10.56 -20.15
C ALA A 322 16.24 -11.52 -20.43
N GLY A 323 16.24 -12.66 -19.75
CA GLY A 323 17.31 -13.66 -19.81
C GLY A 323 18.36 -13.57 -18.70
N ASP A 324 18.41 -12.46 -17.95
CA ASP A 324 19.30 -12.31 -16.79
C ASP A 324 19.01 -13.40 -15.76
N ARG A 325 20.06 -13.87 -15.10
CA ARG A 325 19.92 -14.80 -13.98
C ARG A 325 19.51 -13.99 -12.75
N ILE A 326 18.37 -14.34 -12.17
CA ILE A 326 17.80 -13.66 -10.99
C ILE A 326 17.69 -14.58 -9.77
N GLY A 327 18.25 -15.79 -9.85
CA GLY A 327 18.25 -16.75 -8.75
C GLY A 327 18.50 -18.19 -9.20
N ALA A 328 18.37 -19.12 -8.26
CA ALA A 328 18.45 -20.55 -8.49
C ALA A 328 17.64 -21.36 -7.46
N LEU A 329 17.27 -22.58 -7.84
CA LEU A 329 16.61 -23.57 -6.97
C LEU A 329 17.60 -24.68 -6.63
N TYR A 330 17.60 -25.12 -5.37
CA TYR A 330 18.46 -26.20 -4.87
C TYR A 330 17.63 -27.27 -4.14
N ASN A 331 18.12 -28.51 -4.10
CA ASN A 331 17.62 -29.49 -3.14
C ASN A 331 18.38 -29.39 -1.80
N SER A 332 17.93 -30.14 -0.79
CA SER A 332 18.55 -30.18 0.54
C SER A 332 19.99 -30.74 0.57
N PHE A 333 20.47 -31.34 -0.52
CA PHE A 333 21.84 -31.82 -0.67
C PHE A 333 22.76 -30.81 -1.38
N GLY A 334 22.27 -29.60 -1.67
CA GLY A 334 23.03 -28.55 -2.36
C GLY A 334 23.10 -28.72 -3.88
N ARG A 335 22.39 -29.70 -4.47
CA ARG A 335 22.32 -29.85 -5.93
C ARG A 335 21.39 -28.79 -6.51
N ARG A 336 21.91 -27.96 -7.40
CA ARG A 336 21.11 -27.01 -8.20
C ARG A 336 20.13 -27.77 -9.10
N LEU A 337 18.85 -27.45 -8.98
CA LEU A 337 17.74 -28.02 -9.73
C LEU A 337 17.41 -27.19 -10.98
N ALA A 338 17.44 -25.86 -10.86
CA ALA A 338 17.15 -24.94 -11.97
C ALA A 338 17.79 -23.56 -11.72
N HIS A 339 18.02 -22.82 -12.81
CA HIS A 339 18.23 -21.38 -12.75
C HIS A 339 16.88 -20.67 -12.82
N VAL A 340 16.76 -19.55 -12.13
CA VAL A 340 15.65 -18.61 -12.27
C VAL A 340 16.15 -17.49 -13.17
N LYS A 341 15.41 -17.19 -14.24
CA LYS A 341 15.77 -16.14 -15.21
C LYS A 341 14.65 -15.14 -15.34
N ALA A 342 14.99 -13.88 -15.53
CA ALA A 342 14.02 -12.84 -15.86
C ALA A 342 13.32 -13.18 -17.18
N GLU A 343 11.98 -13.16 -17.17
CA GLU A 343 11.15 -13.42 -18.35
C GLU A 343 10.74 -12.12 -19.07
N LEU A 344 11.09 -10.98 -18.50
CA LEU A 344 10.76 -9.64 -18.97
C LEU A 344 11.90 -8.68 -18.59
N THR A 345 12.21 -7.71 -19.46
CA THR A 345 13.05 -6.56 -19.11
C THR A 345 12.20 -5.56 -18.34
N GLY A 346 12.63 -5.16 -17.16
CA GLY A 346 11.75 -4.47 -16.21
C GLY A 346 12.43 -4.07 -14.92
N VAL A 347 11.59 -3.75 -13.94
CA VAL A 347 11.95 -3.55 -12.54
C VAL A 347 11.31 -4.62 -11.67
N VAL A 348 12.04 -5.11 -10.67
CA VAL A 348 11.51 -6.05 -9.68
C VAL A 348 10.56 -5.31 -8.74
N ILE A 349 9.26 -5.57 -8.86
CA ILE A 349 8.19 -4.91 -8.08
C ILE A 349 7.62 -5.78 -6.96
N GLY A 350 8.04 -7.04 -6.90
CA GLY A 350 7.69 -7.97 -5.84
C GLY A 350 8.53 -9.23 -5.92
N ARG A 351 8.72 -9.93 -4.79
CA ARG A 351 9.42 -11.22 -4.75
C ARG A 351 8.91 -12.08 -3.60
N THR A 352 9.22 -13.38 -3.64
CA THR A 352 8.95 -14.28 -2.50
C THR A 352 10.04 -14.18 -1.45
N GLU A 353 9.61 -14.22 -0.19
CA GLU A 353 10.44 -14.39 0.99
C GLU A 353 10.38 -15.84 1.51
N ALA A 354 9.62 -16.71 0.86
CA ALA A 354 9.54 -18.13 1.21
C ALA A 354 10.83 -18.84 0.81
N PRO A 355 11.55 -19.50 1.73
CA PRO A 355 12.77 -20.24 1.39
C PRO A 355 12.45 -21.54 0.64
N LEU A 356 11.27 -22.11 0.88
CA LEU A 356 10.78 -23.34 0.26
C LEU A 356 9.66 -23.00 -0.72
N VAL A 357 9.79 -23.50 -1.95
CA VAL A 357 8.82 -23.28 -3.02
C VAL A 357 8.47 -24.59 -3.71
N HIS A 358 7.26 -24.64 -4.22
CA HIS A 358 6.75 -25.69 -5.08
C HIS A 358 6.75 -25.25 -6.53
N ARG A 359 6.82 -26.21 -7.45
CA ARG A 359 6.71 -25.95 -8.88
C ARG A 359 5.41 -25.19 -9.18
N GLY A 360 5.55 -24.03 -9.81
CA GLY A 360 4.44 -23.13 -10.15
C GLY A 360 4.31 -21.93 -9.22
N ASP A 361 4.95 -21.96 -8.04
CA ASP A 361 4.93 -20.83 -7.11
C ASP A 361 5.56 -19.59 -7.74
N ALA A 362 5.04 -18.43 -7.37
CA ALA A 362 5.47 -17.14 -7.87
C ALA A 362 6.75 -16.70 -7.12
N LEU A 363 7.82 -16.42 -7.85
CA LEU A 363 9.14 -16.11 -7.27
C LEU A 363 9.47 -14.62 -7.33
N VAL A 364 9.39 -14.03 -8.52
CA VAL A 364 9.76 -12.62 -8.76
C VAL A 364 8.71 -12.00 -9.69
N HIS A 365 8.16 -10.85 -9.28
CA HIS A 365 7.25 -10.04 -10.07
C HIS A 365 8.05 -8.94 -10.76
N ILE A 366 8.07 -8.96 -12.08
CA ILE A 366 8.75 -7.96 -12.89
C ILE A 366 7.69 -7.07 -13.53
N GLY A 367 7.73 -5.77 -13.23
CA GLY A 367 7.00 -4.73 -13.96
C GLY A 367 7.79 -4.38 -15.21
N GLY A 368 7.19 -4.53 -16.38
CA GLY A 368 7.85 -4.20 -17.64
C GLY A 368 7.95 -2.70 -17.83
N TRP A 369 9.04 -2.27 -18.47
CA TRP A 369 9.09 -0.95 -19.09
C TRP A 369 8.06 -0.88 -20.21
N ASP A 370 7.50 0.31 -20.45
CA ASP A 370 6.61 0.54 -21.59
C ASP A 370 7.22 -0.06 -22.87
N ALA A 371 6.39 -0.78 -23.63
CA ALA A 371 6.75 -1.39 -24.90
C ALA A 371 6.83 -0.36 -26.03
#